data_AF-A0A8T1MQD8-F1
#
_entry.id   AF-A0A8T1MQD8-F1
#
_cell.length_a   1.000
_cell.length_b   1.000
_cell.length_c   1.000
_cell.angle_alpha   90.00
_cell.angle_beta   90.00
_cell.angle_gamma   90.00
#
_symmetry.space_group_name_H-M   'P 1'
#
loop_
_entity.id
_entity.type
_entity.pdbx_description
1 polymer ?
#
loop_
_entity_poly.entity_id
_entity_poly.type
_entity_poly.pdbx_seq_one_letter_code
_entity_poly.pdbx_strand_id
1 'polypeptide(L)'
;NQPTAPMTFTKQRFRKTLSTEMKKALEEAFVKVSRNQSSGLDAQSTWISDRTVALLKSRRNIAAGPEHNLMRRIIGLKVKLSVRADREV
;
A
#
# COMPACT_ATOMS: atom_id res chain seq x y z
N ASN A 1 -44.66 -5.98 2.34
CA ASN A 1 -43.72 -6.48 1.32
C ASN A 1 -42.70 -5.39 0.96
N GLN A 2 -41.68 -5.19 1.79
CA GLN A 2 -40.53 -4.34 1.43
C GLN A 2 -39.39 -5.24 0.94
N PRO A 3 -38.79 -5.00 -0.22
CA PRO A 3 -37.65 -5.78 -0.66
C PRO A 3 -36.39 -5.27 0.05
N THR A 4 -35.91 -6.04 1.04
CA THR A 4 -34.59 -5.82 1.63
C THR A 4 -33.54 -6.30 0.62
N ALA A 5 -33.14 -5.42 -0.30
CA ALA A 5 -32.06 -5.72 -1.23
C ALA A 5 -30.74 -5.86 -0.45
N PRO A 6 -29.96 -6.94 -0.66
CA PRO A 6 -28.65 -7.07 -0.02
C PRO A 6 -27.70 -5.98 -0.57
N MET A 7 -27.05 -5.24 0.33
CA MET A 7 -26.01 -4.28 -0.04
C MET A 7 -24.86 -4.99 -0.75
N THR A 8 -24.87 -4.99 -2.09
CA THR A 8 -23.75 -5.48 -2.89
C THR A 8 -22.54 -4.58 -2.71
N PHE A 9 -21.58 -5.06 -1.91
CA PHE A 9 -20.33 -4.36 -1.66
C PHE A 9 -19.37 -4.54 -2.85
N THR A 10 -19.45 -3.63 -3.82
CA THR A 10 -18.63 -3.70 -5.04
C THR A 10 -17.18 -3.24 -4.76
N LYS A 11 -16.20 -3.87 -5.42
CA LYS A 11 -14.76 -3.49 -5.35
C LYS A 11 -14.51 -1.98 -5.58
N GLN A 12 -15.38 -1.33 -6.36
CA GLN A 12 -15.33 0.11 -6.64
C GLN A 12 -15.76 0.95 -5.44
N ARG A 13 -16.72 0.47 -4.63
CA ARG A 13 -17.14 1.13 -3.39
C ARG A 13 -16.05 1.06 -2.33
N PHE A 14 -15.34 -0.07 -2.21
CA PHE A 14 -14.19 -0.25 -1.30
C PHE A 14 -13.04 0.73 -1.56
N ARG A 15 -12.72 1.01 -2.84
CA ARG A 15 -11.71 2.03 -3.19
C ARG A 15 -12.15 3.45 -2.83
N LYS A 16 -13.47 3.71 -2.81
CA LYS A 16 -14.05 5.01 -2.44
C LYS A 16 -14.22 5.18 -0.92
N THR A 17 -14.37 4.10 -0.14
CA THR A 17 -14.54 4.14 1.33
C THR A 17 -13.26 4.11 2.16
N LEU A 18 -12.07 4.11 1.53
CA LEU A 18 -10.86 4.46 2.27
C LEU A 18 -10.97 5.94 2.68
N SER A 19 -11.28 6.17 3.96
CA SER A 19 -11.30 7.49 4.59
C SER A 19 -10.07 8.30 4.17
N THR A 20 -10.26 9.58 3.88
CA THR A 20 -9.16 10.50 3.53
C THR A 20 -8.05 10.45 4.58
N GLU A 21 -8.42 10.31 5.86
CA GLU A 21 -7.50 10.14 6.98
C GLU A 21 -6.67 8.86 6.85
N MET A 22 -7.26 7.75 6.43
CA MET A 22 -6.55 6.48 6.24
C MET A 22 -5.56 6.55 5.06
N LYS A 23 -5.96 7.24 3.98
CA LYS A 23 -5.08 7.49 2.83
C LYS A 23 -3.92 8.41 3.23
N LYS A 24 -4.21 9.44 4.01
CA LYS A 24 -3.24 10.40 4.52
C LYS A 24 -2.26 9.73 5.49
N ALA A 25 -2.74 8.96 6.47
CA ALA A 25 -1.92 8.21 7.41
C ALA A 25 -1.00 7.21 6.70
N LEU A 26 -1.48 6.55 5.63
CA LEU A 26 -0.65 5.67 4.81
C LEU A 26 0.44 6.44 4.07
N GLU A 27 0.12 7.61 3.51
CA GLU A 27 1.07 8.46 2.80
C GLU A 27 2.10 9.09 3.75
N GLU A 28 1.67 9.55 4.92
CA GLU A 28 2.54 10.09 5.96
C GLU A 28 3.49 9.01 6.50
N ALA A 29 2.98 7.80 6.77
CA ALA A 29 3.82 6.68 7.17
C ALA A 29 4.83 6.31 6.07
N PHE A 30 4.43 6.36 4.80
CA PHE A 30 5.33 6.16 3.66
C PHE A 30 6.43 7.23 3.60
N VAL A 31 6.05 8.52 3.64
CA VAL A 31 6.98 9.65 3.57
C VAL A 31 7.95 9.64 4.75
N LYS A 32 7.46 9.32 5.96
CA LYS A 32 8.30 9.24 7.18
C LYS A 32 9.31 8.10 7.11
N VAL A 33 8.93 6.95 6.54
CA VAL A 33 9.85 5.81 6.32
C VAL A 33 10.89 6.13 5.24
N SER A 34 10.53 6.88 4.19
CA SER A 34 11.45 7.28 3.11
C SER A 34 12.48 8.32 3.55
N ARG A 35 12.09 9.34 4.34
CA ARG A 35 13.02 10.38 4.83
C ARG A 35 14.11 9.85 5.78
N ASN A 36 13.83 8.76 6.48
CA ASN A 36 14.77 8.16 7.44
C ASN A 36 15.78 7.20 6.79
N GLN A 37 15.79 7.06 5.46
CA GLN A 37 16.66 6.13 4.73
C GLN A 37 17.58 6.80 3.70
N SER A 38 17.60 8.13 3.64
CA SER A 38 18.50 8.92 2.79
C SER A 38 19.96 8.93 3.29
N SER A 39 20.45 7.83 3.84
CA SER A 39 21.87 7.62 4.11
C SER A 39 22.39 6.48 3.23
N GLY A 40 22.84 6.85 2.03
CA GLY A 40 24.01 6.27 1.39
C GLY A 40 23.90 4.86 0.79
N LEU A 41 23.96 4.83 -0.55
CA LEU A 41 24.83 3.98 -1.36
C LEU A 41 24.51 2.49 -1.56
N ASP A 42 23.45 2.21 -2.30
CA ASP A 42 23.39 1.00 -3.13
C ASP A 42 22.36 1.14 -4.27
N ALA A 43 22.47 2.23 -5.03
CA ALA A 43 21.82 2.41 -6.33
C ALA A 43 22.54 1.65 -7.47
N GLN A 44 22.98 0.41 -7.22
CA GLN A 44 23.67 -0.40 -8.22
C GLN A 44 22.97 -1.74 -8.42
N SER A 45 22.22 -1.81 -9.53
CA SER A 45 21.60 -3.02 -10.09
C SER A 45 20.41 -3.62 -9.33
N THR A 46 19.45 -2.79 -8.92
CA THR A 46 18.09 -3.30 -8.66
C THR A 46 17.13 -2.63 -9.63
N TRP A 47 16.53 -3.41 -10.53
CA TRP A 47 15.44 -3.00 -11.43
C TRP A 47 14.16 -2.56 -10.68
N ILE A 48 14.23 -2.42 -9.35
CA ILE A 48 13.14 -2.10 -8.45
C ILE A 48 13.43 -0.73 -7.87
N SER A 49 12.49 0.20 -7.99
CA SER A 49 12.65 1.58 -7.50
C SER A 49 12.66 1.65 -5.96
N ASP A 50 13.29 2.69 -5.42
CA ASP A 50 13.28 3.00 -3.97
C ASP A 50 11.85 3.07 -3.40
N ARG A 51 10.90 3.52 -4.22
CA ARG A 51 9.48 3.56 -3.89
C ARG A 51 8.92 2.17 -3.59
N THR A 52 9.25 1.17 -4.42
CA THR A 52 8.82 -0.21 -4.23
C THR A 52 9.50 -0.84 -3.01
N VAL A 53 10.77 -0.52 -2.75
CA VAL A 53 11.50 -0.96 -1.56
C VAL A 53 10.86 -0.39 -0.28
N ALA A 54 10.51 0.90 -0.26
CA ALA A 54 9.83 1.53 0.87
C ALA A 54 8.46 0.89 1.17
N LEU A 55 7.70 0.51 0.13
CA LEU A 55 6.43 -0.21 0.29
C LEU A 55 6.62 -1.61 0.88
N LEU A 56 7.65 -2.35 0.45
CA LEU A 56 7.99 -3.66 1.02
C LEU A 56 8.37 -3.56 2.50
N LYS A 57 9.17 -2.56 2.88
CA LYS A 57 9.54 -2.30 4.28
C LYS A 57 8.31 -1.90 5.10
N SER A 58 7.46 -1.01 4.59
CA SER A 58 6.20 -0.63 5.24
C SER A 58 5.29 -1.85 5.49
N ARG A 59 5.17 -2.76 4.52
CA ARG A 59 4.38 -4.00 4.67
C ARG A 59 4.87 -4.89 5.82
N ARG A 60 6.18 -4.95 6.06
CA ARG A 60 6.79 -5.72 7.17
C ARG A 60 6.55 -5.07 8.53
N ASN A 61 6.44 -3.73 8.59
CA ASN A 61 6.17 -2.99 9.82
C ASN A 61 4.71 -3.06 10.30
N ILE A 62 3.79 -3.52 9.45
CA ILE A 62 2.38 -3.70 9.82
C ILE A 62 2.23 -4.99 10.63
N ALA A 63 1.58 -4.90 11.81
CA ALA A 63 1.36 -6.04 12.71
C ALA A 63 0.55 -7.16 12.04
N ALA A 64 0.76 -8.41 12.49
CA ALA A 64 0.18 -9.60 11.87
C ALA A 64 -1.30 -9.89 12.20
N GLY A 65 -1.97 -8.99 12.91
CA GLY A 65 -3.36 -9.16 13.34
C GLY A 65 -4.39 -9.11 12.21
N PRO A 66 -5.57 -9.72 12.41
CA PRO A 66 -6.67 -9.73 11.44
C PRO A 66 -7.15 -8.32 11.06
N GLU A 67 -7.06 -7.37 11.99
CA GLU A 67 -7.41 -5.96 11.78
C GLU A 67 -6.48 -5.26 10.77
N HIS A 68 -5.21 -5.66 10.73
CA HIS A 68 -4.20 -5.07 9.85
C HIS A 68 -4.00 -5.84 8.53
N ASN A 69 -4.66 -7.00 8.39
CA ASN A 69 -4.60 -7.82 7.18
C ASN A 69 -5.02 -7.03 5.93
N LEU A 70 -6.04 -6.18 6.06
CA LEU A 70 -6.50 -5.32 4.97
C LEU A 70 -5.42 -4.33 4.51
N MET A 71 -4.75 -3.66 5.45
CA MET A 71 -3.66 -2.73 5.11
C MET A 71 -2.49 -3.46 4.46
N ARG A 72 -2.08 -4.60 5.03
CA ARG A 72 -1.00 -5.42 4.47
C ARG A 72 -1.33 -5.90 3.06
N ARG A 73 -2.60 -6.22 2.78
CA ARG A 73 -3.09 -6.61 1.45
C ARG A 73 -3.10 -5.44 0.48
N ILE A 74 -3.52 -4.26 0.91
CA ILE A 74 -3.49 -3.04 0.08
C ILE A 74 -2.05 -2.67 -0.29
N ILE A 75 -1.12 -2.70 0.67
CA ILE A 75 0.30 -2.45 0.38
C ILE A 75 0.87 -3.52 -0.52
N GLY A 76 0.55 -4.81 -0.29
CA GLY A 76 0.96 -5.89 -1.19
C GLY A 76 0.48 -5.69 -2.64
N LEU A 77 -0.74 -5.17 -2.83
CA LEU A 77 -1.25 -4.83 -4.16
C LEU A 77 -0.52 -3.63 -4.77
N LYS A 78 -0.22 -2.59 -3.99
CA LYS A 78 0.60 -1.45 -4.44
C LYS A 78 2.00 -1.91 -4.87
N VAL A 79 2.69 -2.73 -4.06
CA VAL A 79 3.99 -3.33 -4.40
C VAL A 79 3.90 -4.07 -5.73
N LYS A 80 2.88 -4.93 -5.92
CA LYS A 80 2.72 -5.68 -7.17
C LYS A 80 2.55 -4.79 -8.40
N LEU A 81 1.87 -3.64 -8.26
CA LEU A 81 1.71 -2.67 -9.35
C LEU A 81 3.01 -1.90 -9.61
N SER A 82 3.72 -1.46 -8.56
CA SER A 82 4.98 -0.74 -8.70
C SER A 82 6.09 -1.63 -9.27
N VAL A 83 6.19 -2.89 -8.84
CA VAL A 83 7.11 -3.88 -9.43
C VAL A 83 6.86 -4.10 -10.93
N ARG A 84 5.60 -4.06 -11.37
CA ARG A 84 5.27 -4.17 -12.80
C ARG A 84 5.70 -2.92 -13.56
N ALA A 85 5.39 -1.75 -13.02
CA ALA A 85 5.79 -0.48 -13.61
C ALA A 85 7.32 -0.37 -13.71
N ASP A 86 8.05 -0.78 -12.67
CA ASP A 86 9.52 -0.77 -12.64
C ASP A 86 10.13 -1.75 -13.67
N ARG A 87 9.39 -2.78 -14.09
CA ARG A 87 9.83 -3.80 -15.06
C ARG A 87 9.43 -3.48 -16.51
N GLU A 88 8.52 -2.53 -16.71
CA GLU A 88 8.12 -2.03 -18.03
C GLU A 88 8.98 -0.83 -18.50
N VAL A 89 10.05 -0.51 -17.76
CA VAL A 89 11.08 0.51 -18.09
C VAL A 89 12.20 -0.13 -18.91
#